data_AF-A0A3R6BHL0-F1
#
_entry.id   AF-A0A3R6BHL0-F1
#
_cell.length_a   1.000
_cell.length_b   1.000
_cell.length_c   1.000
_cell.angle_alpha   90.00
_cell.angle_beta   90.00
_cell.angle_gamma   90.00
#
_symmetry.space_group_name_H-M   'P 1'
#
loop_
_entity.id
_entity.type
_entity.pdbx_description
1 polymer ?
#
loop_
_entity_poly.entity_id
_entity_poly.type
_entity_poly.pdbx_seq_one_letter_code
_entity_poly.pdbx_strand_id
1 'polypeptide(L)'
;MNNLTYTVGKPVLYMAGDANGWATNDYLAGDDGVHFTGYMYLNQNGFKFCTQPEWKGTNYGANFDTAPDAANITMTEEAGYYKVDVDLSAKTYTLIPITTIGIIGSASPNGWDSDVDMTYVPYNAETKELGYWEAKDITLASGEIKFRANDDWAINWGGDTNALTQGGDNISVEAGTYDIKLYAWANGYAKCELIKK
;
A
#
# COMPACT_ATOMS: atom_id res chain seq x y z
N MET A 1 -16.72 23.31 35.14
CA MET A 1 -16.91 22.79 33.76
C MET A 1 -15.72 21.90 33.47
N ASN A 2 -15.94 20.61 33.20
CA ASN A 2 -14.88 19.75 32.67
C ASN A 2 -14.85 19.95 31.16
N ASN A 3 -13.76 20.49 30.63
CA ASN A 3 -13.51 20.51 29.20
C ASN A 3 -12.95 19.14 28.82
N LEU A 4 -13.78 18.29 28.22
CA LEU A 4 -13.35 17.04 27.62
C LEU A 4 -12.96 17.31 26.18
N THR A 5 -11.71 17.01 25.83
CA THR A 5 -11.23 17.01 24.44
C THR A 5 -11.11 15.56 23.99
N TYR A 6 -11.63 15.25 22.81
CA TYR A 6 -11.41 13.97 22.14
C TYR A 6 -10.83 14.22 20.75
N THR A 7 -10.06 13.25 20.26
CA THR A 7 -9.54 13.24 18.88
C THR A 7 -10.00 11.94 18.25
N VAL A 8 -10.57 12.01 17.05
CA VAL A 8 -10.90 10.84 16.24
C VAL A 8 -9.78 10.66 15.22
N GLY A 9 -9.25 9.44 15.10
CA GLY A 9 -8.26 9.10 14.08
C GLY A 9 -8.87 9.14 12.67
N LYS A 10 -8.02 9.24 11.64
CA LYS A 10 -8.49 9.12 10.26
C LYS A 10 -9.14 7.73 10.03
N PRO A 11 -10.20 7.65 9.24
CA PRO A 11 -10.86 6.38 8.95
C PRO A 11 -9.95 5.45 8.14
N VAL A 12 -10.02 4.16 8.45
CA VAL A 12 -9.25 3.10 7.81
C VAL A 12 -10.19 1.98 7.39
N LEU A 13 -9.91 1.40 6.24
CA LEU A 13 -10.51 0.18 5.75
C LEU A 13 -9.40 -0.85 5.52
N TYR A 14 -9.72 -2.13 5.63
CA TYR A 14 -8.78 -3.22 5.45
C TYR A 14 -9.22 -4.08 4.28
N MET A 15 -8.30 -4.53 3.44
CA MET A 15 -8.53 -5.61 2.49
C MET A 15 -8.05 -6.93 3.10
N ALA A 16 -8.88 -7.96 2.99
CA ALA A 16 -8.53 -9.34 3.33
C ALA A 16 -8.99 -10.26 2.20
N GLY A 17 -8.08 -11.07 1.68
CA GLY A 17 -8.39 -11.95 0.54
C GLY A 17 -7.38 -13.06 0.37
N ASP A 18 -7.57 -13.83 -0.70
CA ASP A 18 -6.69 -14.95 -1.03
C ASP A 18 -5.20 -14.54 -1.07
N ALA A 19 -4.93 -13.39 -1.71
CA ALA A 19 -3.59 -12.83 -1.88
C ALA A 19 -2.81 -12.56 -0.56
N ASN A 20 -3.50 -12.31 0.55
CA ASN A 20 -2.88 -12.04 1.85
C ASN A 20 -3.28 -13.07 2.92
N GLY A 21 -3.79 -14.22 2.50
CA GLY A 21 -4.19 -15.31 3.39
C GLY A 21 -5.37 -14.95 4.31
N TRP A 22 -6.30 -14.12 3.83
CA TRP A 22 -7.49 -13.66 4.54
C TRP A 22 -7.18 -12.90 5.84
N ALA A 23 -6.00 -12.27 5.88
CA ALA A 23 -5.62 -11.38 6.96
C ALA A 23 -6.09 -9.95 6.67
N THR A 24 -6.56 -9.25 7.70
CA THR A 24 -6.97 -7.84 7.62
C THR A 24 -5.76 -6.92 7.85
N ASN A 25 -4.76 -7.00 6.97
CA ASN A 25 -3.45 -6.35 7.14
C ASN A 25 -3.03 -5.46 5.95
N ASP A 26 -3.81 -5.44 4.87
CA ASP A 26 -3.63 -4.46 3.79
C ASP A 26 -4.57 -3.28 4.02
N TYR A 27 -3.99 -2.09 4.11
CA TYR A 27 -4.68 -0.87 4.51
C TYR A 27 -5.21 -0.10 3.30
N LEU A 28 -6.37 0.53 3.49
CA LEU A 28 -6.85 1.64 2.71
C LEU A 28 -7.16 2.80 3.67
N ALA A 29 -6.75 4.01 3.30
CA ALA A 29 -6.94 5.21 4.11
C ALA A 29 -7.92 6.16 3.45
N GLY A 30 -8.73 6.84 4.25
CA GLY A 30 -9.67 7.86 3.82
C GLY A 30 -9.69 9.06 4.76
N ASP A 31 -10.41 10.12 4.37
CA ASP A 31 -10.58 11.31 5.20
C ASP A 31 -12.03 11.48 5.71
N ASP A 32 -13.01 10.84 5.05
CA ASP A 32 -14.45 11.06 5.29
C ASP A 32 -15.23 9.81 5.72
N GLY A 33 -14.58 8.65 5.73
CA GLY A 33 -15.19 7.37 6.09
C GLY A 33 -16.05 6.77 4.97
N VAL A 34 -16.02 7.35 3.78
CA VAL A 34 -16.76 6.91 2.59
C VAL A 34 -15.79 6.49 1.48
N HIS A 35 -14.78 7.30 1.23
CA HIS A 35 -13.78 7.09 0.20
C HIS A 35 -12.47 6.61 0.82
N PHE A 36 -11.94 5.52 0.28
CA PHE A 36 -10.69 4.93 0.76
C PHE A 36 -9.79 4.59 -0.41
N THR A 37 -8.49 4.86 -0.26
CA THR A 37 -7.46 4.48 -1.24
C THR A 37 -6.40 3.62 -0.58
N GLY A 38 -6.01 2.55 -1.25
CA GLY A 38 -4.84 1.76 -0.87
C GLY A 38 -4.15 1.12 -2.08
N TYR A 39 -3.03 0.46 -1.80
CA TYR A 39 -2.13 -0.18 -2.75
C TYR A 39 -1.88 -1.60 -2.28
N MET A 40 -2.31 -2.58 -3.07
CA MET A 40 -2.29 -3.99 -2.65
C MET A 40 -2.23 -4.94 -3.84
N TYR A 41 -1.76 -6.15 -3.58
CA TYR A 41 -1.83 -7.24 -4.55
C TYR A 41 -3.19 -7.90 -4.49
N LEU A 42 -3.82 -8.13 -5.64
CA LEU A 42 -5.11 -8.80 -5.77
C LEU A 42 -5.03 -9.90 -6.83
N ASN A 43 -5.94 -10.86 -6.71
CA ASN A 43 -6.13 -11.94 -7.68
C ASN A 43 -7.63 -12.29 -7.80
N GLN A 44 -7.95 -13.16 -8.75
CA GLN A 44 -9.34 -13.53 -9.06
C GLN A 44 -9.97 -14.50 -8.05
N ASN A 45 -9.22 -15.02 -7.07
CA ASN A 45 -9.73 -15.94 -6.03
C ASN A 45 -10.51 -15.24 -4.91
N GLY A 46 -10.45 -13.90 -4.90
CA GLY A 46 -11.38 -13.04 -4.20
C GLY A 46 -10.89 -12.47 -2.88
N PHE A 47 -11.60 -11.45 -2.43
CA PHE A 47 -11.28 -10.62 -1.27
C PHE A 47 -12.56 -10.00 -0.66
N LYS A 48 -12.41 -9.36 0.49
CA LYS A 48 -13.41 -8.54 1.18
C LYS A 48 -12.77 -7.27 1.74
N PHE A 49 -13.60 -6.26 1.97
CA PHE A 49 -13.19 -5.08 2.75
C PHE A 49 -13.74 -5.16 4.17
N CYS A 50 -12.97 -4.74 5.17
CA CYS A 50 -13.34 -4.82 6.57
C CYS A 50 -13.11 -3.46 7.25
N THR A 51 -14.04 -3.01 8.10
CA THR A 51 -13.87 -1.74 8.84
C THR A 51 -13.00 -1.87 10.09
N GLN A 52 -12.67 -3.10 10.50
CA GLN A 52 -11.78 -3.37 11.63
C GLN A 52 -10.95 -4.64 11.35
N PRO A 53 -9.77 -4.75 11.97
CA PRO A 53 -9.00 -5.98 11.92
C PRO A 53 -9.73 -7.19 12.51
N GLU A 54 -9.23 -8.38 12.19
CA GLU A 54 -9.69 -9.66 12.76
C GLU A 54 -11.20 -9.92 12.55
N TRP A 55 -11.76 -9.37 11.46
CA TRP A 55 -13.18 -9.52 11.09
C TRP A 55 -14.17 -8.98 12.15
N LYS A 56 -13.70 -8.12 13.07
CA LYS A 56 -14.50 -7.56 14.18
C LYS A 56 -15.47 -6.46 13.75
N GLY A 57 -15.31 -5.94 12.53
CA GLY A 57 -16.08 -4.82 12.00
C GLY A 57 -17.17 -5.24 11.00
N THR A 58 -17.64 -4.25 10.25
CA THR A 58 -18.46 -4.50 9.06
C THR A 58 -17.58 -5.07 7.96
N ASN A 59 -18.03 -6.15 7.33
CA ASN A 59 -17.30 -6.84 6.28
C ASN A 59 -18.12 -6.76 4.99
N TYR A 60 -17.53 -6.21 3.93
CA TYR A 60 -18.15 -6.01 2.63
C TYR A 60 -17.70 -7.11 1.67
N GLY A 61 -18.65 -7.96 1.27
CA GLY A 61 -18.49 -8.98 0.24
C GLY A 61 -18.93 -8.51 -1.14
N ALA A 62 -19.28 -9.47 -2.02
CA ALA A 62 -19.79 -9.22 -3.36
C ALA A 62 -20.93 -8.19 -3.33
N ASN A 63 -20.92 -7.24 -4.28
CA ASN A 63 -21.86 -6.11 -4.33
C ASN A 63 -21.90 -5.27 -3.03
N PHE A 64 -20.83 -5.28 -2.25
CA PHE A 64 -20.74 -4.66 -0.91
C PHE A 64 -21.82 -5.14 0.05
N ASP A 65 -22.26 -6.39 -0.09
CA ASP A 65 -23.15 -7.04 0.88
C ASP A 65 -22.43 -7.25 2.22
N THR A 66 -23.13 -6.97 3.31
CA THR A 66 -22.65 -7.09 4.69
C THR A 66 -23.24 -8.27 5.43
N ALA A 67 -24.01 -9.13 4.75
CA ALA A 67 -24.48 -10.38 5.32
C ALA A 67 -23.27 -11.24 5.78
N PRO A 68 -23.38 -11.97 6.90
CA PRO A 68 -22.29 -12.82 7.41
C PRO A 68 -21.77 -13.84 6.38
N ASP A 69 -22.65 -14.32 5.51
CA ASP A 69 -22.39 -15.29 4.43
C ASP A 69 -22.27 -14.65 3.04
N ALA A 70 -22.16 -13.32 2.96
CA ALA A 70 -21.92 -12.62 1.70
C ALA A 70 -20.73 -13.24 0.96
N ALA A 71 -20.90 -13.50 -0.34
CA ALA A 71 -19.85 -14.03 -1.19
C ALA A 71 -18.61 -13.10 -1.20
N ASN A 72 -17.47 -13.61 -1.62
CA ASN A 72 -16.27 -12.79 -1.78
C ASN A 72 -16.42 -11.86 -2.99
N ILE A 73 -15.81 -10.68 -2.93
CA ILE A 73 -15.60 -9.85 -4.12
C ILE A 73 -14.60 -10.58 -5.00
N THR A 74 -14.87 -10.69 -6.31
CA THR A 74 -13.93 -11.21 -7.30
C THR A 74 -13.67 -10.15 -8.36
N MET A 75 -12.44 -10.11 -8.86
CA MET A 75 -12.03 -9.21 -9.94
C MET A 75 -11.84 -9.98 -11.25
N THR A 76 -11.92 -9.26 -12.37
CA THR A 76 -11.72 -9.81 -13.72
C THR A 76 -10.35 -9.49 -14.32
N GLU A 77 -9.65 -8.48 -13.80
CA GLU A 77 -8.30 -8.13 -14.27
C GLU A 77 -7.28 -9.23 -13.92
N GLU A 78 -6.10 -9.18 -14.53
CA GLU A 78 -4.99 -10.09 -14.22
C GLU A 78 -4.55 -9.97 -12.75
N ALA A 79 -4.01 -11.05 -12.18
CA ALA A 79 -3.44 -10.95 -10.83
C ALA A 79 -2.24 -10.00 -10.83
N GLY A 80 -2.19 -9.10 -9.85
CA GLY A 80 -1.19 -8.03 -9.85
C GLY A 80 -1.34 -7.03 -8.72
N TYR A 81 -0.47 -6.03 -8.71
CA TYR A 81 -0.54 -4.92 -7.75
C TYR A 81 -1.40 -3.79 -8.31
N TYR A 82 -2.25 -3.20 -7.46
CA TYR A 82 -3.22 -2.20 -7.87
C TYR A 82 -3.27 -1.05 -6.88
N LYS A 83 -3.50 0.16 -7.40
CA LYS A 83 -4.19 1.20 -6.63
C LYS A 83 -5.67 0.85 -6.64
N VAL A 84 -6.23 0.74 -5.44
CA VAL A 84 -7.64 0.41 -5.19
C VAL A 84 -8.29 1.64 -4.57
N ASP A 85 -9.27 2.20 -5.28
CA ASP A 85 -10.14 3.23 -4.71
C ASP A 85 -11.50 2.61 -4.43
N VAL A 86 -12.00 2.80 -3.21
CA VAL A 86 -13.29 2.30 -2.73
C VAL A 86 -14.20 3.47 -2.42
N ASP A 87 -15.45 3.37 -2.86
CA ASP A 87 -16.54 4.26 -2.46
C ASP A 87 -17.64 3.41 -1.80
N LEU A 88 -17.74 3.50 -0.47
CA LEU A 88 -18.74 2.75 0.30
C LEU A 88 -20.17 3.26 0.10
N SER A 89 -20.33 4.51 -0.35
CA SER A 89 -21.65 5.09 -0.62
C SER A 89 -22.20 4.64 -1.97
N ALA A 90 -21.35 4.66 -3.01
CA ALA A 90 -21.68 4.15 -4.33
C ALA A 90 -21.63 2.61 -4.39
N LYS A 91 -21.00 1.96 -3.41
CA LYS A 91 -20.76 0.51 -3.36
C LYS A 91 -19.95 0.05 -4.57
N THR A 92 -18.87 0.76 -4.85
CA THR A 92 -17.98 0.49 -5.98
C THR A 92 -16.54 0.49 -5.54
N TYR A 93 -15.70 -0.19 -6.32
CA TYR A 93 -14.26 -0.01 -6.28
C TYR A 93 -13.70 0.09 -7.70
N THR A 94 -12.56 0.76 -7.86
CA THR A 94 -11.81 0.82 -9.11
C THR A 94 -10.40 0.28 -8.92
N LEU A 95 -9.86 -0.32 -9.97
CA LEU A 95 -8.52 -0.89 -10.00
C LEU A 95 -7.67 -0.16 -11.04
N ILE A 96 -6.56 0.44 -10.61
CA ILE A 96 -5.56 1.02 -11.51
C ILE A 96 -4.29 0.17 -11.38
N PRO A 97 -3.82 -0.48 -12.46
CA PRO A 97 -2.70 -1.40 -12.39
C PRO A 97 -1.39 -0.69 -12.07
N ILE A 98 -0.60 -1.34 -11.22
CA ILE A 98 0.79 -0.98 -10.92
C ILE A 98 1.66 -2.14 -11.42
N THR A 99 2.26 -1.94 -12.58
CA THR A 99 3.09 -2.94 -13.25
C THR A 99 4.54 -2.88 -12.80
N THR A 100 5.01 -1.71 -12.34
CA THR A 100 6.34 -1.51 -11.76
C THR A 100 6.26 -0.56 -10.58
N ILE A 101 7.15 -0.73 -9.60
CA ILE A 101 7.52 0.31 -8.64
C ILE A 101 9.04 0.42 -8.68
N GLY A 102 9.53 1.65 -8.78
CA GLY A 102 10.95 1.96 -8.87
C GLY A 102 11.43 2.96 -7.83
N ILE A 103 12.74 2.95 -7.61
CA ILE A 103 13.46 3.95 -6.80
C ILE A 103 14.07 4.97 -7.76
N ILE A 104 13.82 6.26 -7.52
CA ILE A 104 14.38 7.36 -8.30
C ILE A 104 14.90 8.46 -7.38
N GLY A 105 15.90 9.23 -7.80
CA GLY A 105 16.34 10.40 -7.06
C GLY A 105 17.83 10.67 -7.20
N SER A 106 18.29 11.83 -6.70
CA SER A 106 19.70 12.24 -6.79
C SER A 106 20.68 11.27 -6.14
N ALA A 107 20.23 10.48 -5.17
CA ALA A 107 21.02 9.42 -4.56
C ALA A 107 20.99 8.10 -5.34
N SER A 108 20.01 7.88 -6.23
CA SER A 108 19.87 6.64 -6.98
C SER A 108 20.94 6.51 -8.08
N PRO A 109 21.30 5.28 -8.52
CA PRO A 109 22.28 5.05 -9.58
C PRO A 109 22.03 5.81 -10.88
N ASN A 110 20.76 6.06 -11.20
CA ASN A 110 20.31 6.69 -12.44
C ASN A 110 19.86 8.15 -12.21
N GLY A 111 20.08 8.72 -11.02
CA GLY A 111 19.65 10.08 -10.70
C GLY A 111 18.13 10.27 -10.84
N TRP A 112 17.73 11.38 -11.44
CA TRP A 112 16.32 11.65 -11.78
C TRP A 112 15.95 11.26 -13.22
N ASP A 113 16.84 10.55 -13.94
CA ASP A 113 16.64 10.24 -15.35
C ASP A 113 15.78 8.98 -15.56
N SER A 114 15.99 7.95 -14.74
CA SER A 114 15.20 6.71 -14.76
C SER A 114 15.19 6.01 -13.42
N ASP A 115 14.24 5.09 -13.25
CA ASP A 115 14.06 4.36 -12.00
C ASP A 115 15.08 3.20 -11.89
N VAL A 116 15.28 2.72 -10.67
CA VAL A 116 15.77 1.37 -10.38
C VAL A 116 14.58 0.52 -9.95
N ASP A 117 14.21 -0.44 -10.79
CA ASP A 117 13.04 -1.28 -10.57
C ASP A 117 13.17 -2.13 -9.30
N MET A 118 12.07 -2.20 -8.55
CA MET A 118 11.89 -3.10 -7.41
C MET A 118 11.15 -4.37 -7.85
N THR A 119 11.36 -5.46 -7.13
CA THR A 119 10.64 -6.73 -7.32
C THR A 119 9.60 -6.91 -6.23
N TYR A 120 8.37 -7.29 -6.58
CA TYR A 120 7.36 -7.61 -5.58
C TYR A 120 7.61 -8.99 -4.95
N VAL A 121 7.65 -9.02 -3.63
CA VAL A 121 7.66 -10.22 -2.78
C VAL A 121 6.25 -10.41 -2.23
N PRO A 122 5.53 -11.47 -2.63
CA PRO A 122 4.16 -11.71 -2.18
C PRO A 122 4.12 -12.12 -0.71
N TYR A 123 2.93 -12.01 -0.12
CA TYR A 123 2.65 -12.53 1.22
C TYR A 123 3.04 -14.02 1.33
N ASN A 124 3.72 -14.36 2.42
CA ASN A 124 4.09 -15.73 2.72
C ASN A 124 3.10 -16.35 3.71
N ALA A 125 2.32 -17.35 3.24
CA ALA A 125 1.31 -17.99 4.06
C ALA A 125 1.87 -18.84 5.22
N GLU A 126 3.11 -19.32 5.12
CA GLU A 126 3.78 -20.13 6.14
C GLU A 126 4.34 -19.25 7.25
N THR A 127 5.11 -18.21 6.90
CA THR A 127 5.77 -17.31 7.85
C THR A 127 4.88 -16.16 8.32
N LYS A 128 3.74 -15.92 7.64
CA LYS A 128 2.86 -14.76 7.81
C LYS A 128 3.53 -13.42 7.50
N GLU A 129 4.65 -13.45 6.78
CA GLU A 129 5.32 -12.23 6.32
C GLU A 129 4.46 -11.50 5.29
N LEU A 130 4.26 -10.21 5.52
CA LEU A 130 3.49 -9.32 4.67
C LEU A 130 4.17 -9.17 3.30
N GLY A 131 3.39 -8.94 2.24
CA GLY A 131 3.95 -8.63 0.93
C GLY A 131 4.58 -7.23 0.88
N TYR A 132 5.66 -7.08 0.12
CA TYR A 132 6.39 -5.81 -0.05
C TYR A 132 7.12 -5.79 -1.39
N TRP A 133 7.55 -4.60 -1.82
CA TRP A 133 8.47 -4.43 -2.94
C TRP A 133 9.89 -4.36 -2.42
N GLU A 134 10.86 -4.99 -3.10
CA GLU A 134 12.26 -5.01 -2.68
C GLU A 134 13.24 -4.62 -3.79
N ALA A 135 14.31 -3.94 -3.39
CA ALA A 135 15.54 -3.82 -4.17
C ALA A 135 16.72 -4.22 -3.27
N LYS A 136 17.56 -5.14 -3.75
CA LYS A 136 18.71 -5.65 -2.99
C LYS A 136 20.01 -5.09 -3.55
N ASP A 137 20.99 -4.90 -2.68
CA ASP A 137 22.34 -4.46 -3.03
C ASP A 137 22.39 -3.15 -3.85
N ILE A 138 21.42 -2.25 -3.64
CA ILE A 138 21.42 -0.95 -4.33
C ILE A 138 22.47 -0.03 -3.72
N THR A 139 23.35 0.51 -4.55
CA THR A 139 24.35 1.51 -4.13
C THR A 139 23.75 2.90 -4.29
N LEU A 140 23.60 3.62 -3.19
CA LEU A 140 23.10 4.99 -3.16
C LEU A 140 24.25 5.96 -2.85
N ALA A 141 24.21 7.14 -3.47
CA ALA A 141 24.98 8.30 -3.04
C ALA A 141 24.29 9.00 -1.86
N SER A 142 24.94 10.02 -1.27
CA SER A 142 24.24 10.91 -0.33
C SER A 142 23.36 11.85 -1.15
N GLY A 143 22.09 11.99 -0.76
CA GLY A 143 21.11 12.74 -1.52
C GLY A 143 19.68 12.32 -1.19
N GLU A 144 18.83 12.32 -2.20
CA GLU A 144 17.40 12.06 -2.06
C GLU A 144 16.96 10.88 -2.91
N ILE A 145 15.98 10.13 -2.42
CA ILE A 145 15.23 9.12 -3.16
C ILE A 145 13.72 9.36 -3.06
N LYS A 146 12.98 8.74 -3.95
CA LYS A 146 11.53 8.67 -4.00
C LYS A 146 11.14 7.33 -4.61
N PHE A 147 9.96 6.83 -4.26
CA PHE A 147 9.39 5.66 -4.92
C PHE A 147 8.29 6.11 -5.87
N ARG A 148 8.19 5.51 -7.06
CA ARG A 148 7.06 5.79 -7.97
C ARG A 148 6.66 4.57 -8.77
N ALA A 149 5.40 4.53 -9.17
CA ALA A 149 4.85 3.42 -9.95
C ALA A 149 4.88 3.75 -11.45
N ASN A 150 5.07 2.71 -12.25
CA ASN A 150 4.90 2.76 -13.72
C ASN A 150 5.76 3.84 -14.41
N ASP A 151 6.96 4.13 -13.87
CA ASP A 151 7.87 5.20 -14.33
C ASP A 151 7.22 6.59 -14.43
N ASP A 152 6.10 6.81 -13.71
CA ASP A 152 5.26 8.00 -13.82
C ASP A 152 5.04 8.65 -12.44
N TRP A 153 4.79 9.96 -12.44
CA TRP A 153 4.61 10.72 -11.21
C TRP A 153 3.19 10.65 -10.62
N ALA A 154 2.21 10.07 -11.32
CA ALA A 154 0.83 9.98 -10.85
C ALA A 154 0.71 9.24 -9.52
N ILE A 155 1.50 8.18 -9.32
CA ILE A 155 1.53 7.39 -8.08
C ILE A 155 2.97 7.34 -7.60
N ASN A 156 3.27 8.02 -6.50
CA ASN A 156 4.61 8.09 -5.91
C ASN A 156 4.52 8.19 -4.39
N TRP A 157 5.53 7.69 -3.68
CA TRP A 157 5.58 7.67 -2.22
C TRP A 157 6.85 8.36 -1.70
N GLY A 158 6.66 9.21 -0.70
CA GLY A 158 7.72 9.95 -0.02
C GLY A 158 7.31 10.39 1.38
N GLY A 159 8.20 11.12 2.07
CA GLY A 159 8.00 11.65 3.42
C GLY A 159 8.67 10.81 4.50
N ASP A 160 8.00 10.65 5.64
CA ASP A 160 8.49 9.84 6.77
C ASP A 160 8.56 8.37 6.36
N THR A 161 9.72 7.74 6.54
CA THR A 161 9.96 6.34 6.17
C THR A 161 9.03 5.36 6.88
N ASN A 162 8.38 5.75 7.98
CA ASN A 162 7.41 4.93 8.72
C ASN A 162 5.94 5.30 8.41
N ALA A 163 5.70 6.36 7.63
CA ALA A 163 4.37 6.89 7.34
C ALA A 163 4.38 7.64 5.99
N LEU A 164 4.84 6.96 4.95
CA LEU A 164 4.93 7.50 3.60
C LEU A 164 3.54 7.90 3.09
N THR A 165 3.53 8.90 2.23
CA THR A 165 2.30 9.43 1.62
C THR A 165 2.46 9.65 0.14
N GLN A 166 1.33 9.57 -0.57
CA GLN A 166 1.29 9.90 -1.97
C GLN A 166 1.66 11.37 -2.20
N GLY A 167 2.64 11.62 -3.06
CA GLY A 167 3.12 12.98 -3.30
C GLY A 167 3.95 13.57 -2.15
N GLY A 168 4.27 12.79 -1.11
CA GLY A 168 5.09 13.25 0.01
C GLY A 168 6.51 13.67 -0.42
N ASP A 169 7.20 14.41 0.44
CA ASP A 169 8.55 14.94 0.19
C ASP A 169 9.56 13.83 -0.15
N ASN A 170 10.67 14.19 -0.79
CA ASN A 170 11.73 13.21 -1.05
C ASN A 170 12.35 12.70 0.27
N ILE A 171 12.88 11.48 0.23
CA ILE A 171 13.51 10.82 1.39
C ILE A 171 15.02 11.04 1.31
N SER A 172 15.61 11.72 2.29
CA SER A 172 17.06 11.87 2.36
C SER A 172 17.75 10.58 2.79
N VAL A 173 18.85 10.23 2.11
CA VAL A 173 19.65 9.03 2.37
C VAL A 173 21.13 9.35 2.37
N GLU A 174 21.90 8.58 3.11
CA GLU A 174 23.36 8.65 3.11
C GLU A 174 23.97 7.68 2.11
N ALA A 175 25.18 8.00 1.63
CA ALA A 175 25.90 7.11 0.73
C ALA A 175 26.13 5.72 1.35
N GLY A 176 25.93 4.66 0.56
CA GLY A 176 26.17 3.29 0.96
C GLY A 176 25.40 2.26 0.13
N THR A 177 25.57 0.98 0.46
CA THR A 177 24.83 -0.12 -0.15
C THR A 177 23.68 -0.53 0.76
N TYR A 178 22.49 -0.69 0.20
CA TYR A 178 21.26 -0.97 0.94
C TYR A 178 20.52 -2.18 0.38
N ASP A 179 19.84 -2.91 1.26
CA ASP A 179 18.63 -3.62 0.90
C ASP A 179 17.43 -2.74 1.29
N ILE A 180 16.50 -2.53 0.36
CA ILE A 180 15.36 -1.64 0.53
C ILE A 180 14.08 -2.46 0.40
N LYS A 181 13.15 -2.27 1.35
CA LYS A 181 11.78 -2.78 1.27
C LYS A 181 10.79 -1.62 1.27
N LEU A 182 9.73 -1.73 0.49
CA LEU A 182 8.61 -0.80 0.46
C LEU A 182 7.29 -1.56 0.67
N TYR A 183 6.56 -1.15 1.70
CA TYR A 183 5.18 -1.51 1.94
C TYR A 183 4.33 -0.33 1.48
N ALA A 184 3.83 -0.38 0.24
CA ALA A 184 3.21 0.79 -0.40
C ALA A 184 1.82 1.16 0.16
N TRP A 185 1.11 0.19 0.74
CA TRP A 185 -0.18 0.27 1.44
C TRP A 185 -1.03 1.51 1.22
N ALA A 186 -1.14 2.43 2.18
CA ALA A 186 -2.01 3.59 2.07
C ALA A 186 -1.34 4.80 2.71
N ASN A 187 -1.83 5.99 2.44
CA ASN A 187 -1.27 7.22 3.01
C ASN A 187 -1.21 7.15 4.53
N GLY A 188 -0.01 7.36 5.11
CA GLY A 188 0.24 7.30 6.54
C GLY A 188 0.39 5.89 7.12
N TYR A 189 0.17 4.84 6.30
CA TYR A 189 0.43 3.43 6.64
C TYR A 189 1.59 2.87 5.83
N ALA A 190 1.82 3.40 4.64
CA ALA A 190 2.93 3.03 3.79
C ALA A 190 4.26 3.28 4.52
N LYS A 191 5.24 2.39 4.33
CA LYS A 191 6.55 2.52 4.98
C LYS A 191 7.63 1.90 4.11
N CYS A 192 8.86 2.35 4.30
CA CYS A 192 10.04 1.72 3.73
C CYS A 192 11.08 1.38 4.79
N GLU A 193 11.82 0.31 4.56
CA GLU A 193 12.95 -0.10 5.38
C GLU A 193 14.22 0.08 4.54
N LEU A 194 15.14 0.92 5.03
CA LEU A 194 16.44 1.19 4.39
C LEU A 194 17.53 0.47 5.20
N ILE A 195 17.89 -0.75 4.80
CA ILE A 195 18.80 -1.61 5.54
C ILE A 195 20.20 -1.47 4.96
N LYS A 196 21.03 -0.65 5.61
CA LYS A 196 22.42 -0.45 5.20
C LYS A 196 23.27 -1.69 5.51
N LYS A 197 24.11 -2.10 4.56
CA LYS A 197 25.09 -3.18 4.72
C LYS A 197 26.40 -2.70 5.34
#